data_AF-E9T2R0-F1
#
_entry.id   AF-E9T2R0-F1
#
_cell.length_a   1.000
_cell.length_b   1.000
_cell.length_c   1.000
_cell.angle_alpha   90.00
_cell.angle_beta   90.00
_cell.angle_gamma   90.00
#
_symmetry.space_group_name_H-M   'P 1'
#
loop_
_entity.id
_entity.type
_entity.pdbx_description
1 polymer ?
#
loop_
_entity_poly.entity_id
_entity_poly.type
_entity_poly.pdbx_seq_one_letter_code
_entity_poly.pdbx_strand_id
1 'polypeptide(L)'
;MSDQMKTTVSTMEDTSRRVGDVREEIAGLLGNLRSEVDGIRGAWEGSAAIAFHSLMERWDGSAKKLNDALQAIGENIKSNSVTFDTTQQDHTASLNNVAGSLNI
;
A
#
# COMPACT_ATOMS: atom_id res chain seq x y z
N MET A 1 12.85 -25.56 3.30
CA MET A 1 13.13 -24.20 2.78
C MET A 1 12.08 -23.73 1.77
N SER A 2 11.62 -24.56 0.82
CA SER A 2 10.57 -24.13 -0.14
C SER A 2 9.21 -23.79 0.52
N ASP A 3 8.75 -24.56 1.51
CA ASP A 3 7.49 -24.27 2.20
C ASP A 3 7.51 -22.94 2.97
N GLN A 4 8.59 -22.65 3.68
CA GLN A 4 8.73 -21.38 4.40
C GLN A 4 8.73 -20.18 3.45
N MET A 5 9.35 -20.30 2.27
CA MET A 5 9.33 -19.25 1.25
C MET A 5 7.96 -19.08 0.59
N LYS A 6 7.24 -20.17 0.29
CA LYS A 6 5.85 -20.11 -0.21
C LYS A 6 4.92 -19.41 0.80
N THR A 7 5.07 -19.73 2.09
CA THR A 7 4.34 -19.02 3.16
C THR A 7 4.68 -17.52 3.17
N THR A 8 5.95 -17.14 3.00
CA THR A 8 6.36 -15.74 2.92
C THR A 8 5.73 -15.00 1.75
N VAL A 9 5.73 -15.59 0.55
CA VAL A 9 5.09 -15.01 -0.65
C VAL A 9 3.59 -14.82 -0.44
N SER A 10 2.89 -15.84 0.05
CA SER A 10 1.45 -15.73 0.39
C SER A 10 1.19 -14.61 1.40
N THR A 11 2.03 -14.50 2.43
CA THR A 11 1.92 -13.45 3.44
C THR A 11 2.11 -12.06 2.84
N MET A 12 3.03 -11.91 1.88
CA MET A 12 3.25 -10.65 1.16
C MET A 12 2.03 -10.27 0.31
N GLU A 13 1.45 -11.21 -0.43
CA GLU A 13 0.24 -10.98 -1.23
C GLU A 13 -0.96 -10.57 -0.35
N ASP A 14 -1.18 -11.27 0.77
CA ASP A 14 -2.22 -10.93 1.74
C ASP A 14 -2.01 -9.53 2.33
N THR A 15 -0.76 -9.20 2.67
CA THR A 15 -0.41 -7.87 3.22
C THR A 15 -0.63 -6.78 2.18
N SER A 16 -0.25 -7.02 0.92
CA SER A 16 -0.47 -6.07 -0.19
C SER A 16 -1.96 -5.79 -0.40
N ARG A 17 -2.80 -6.83 -0.39
CA ARG A 17 -4.26 -6.69 -0.43
C ARG A 17 -4.77 -5.82 0.72
N ARG A 18 -4.35 -6.12 1.95
CA ARG A 18 -4.76 -5.36 3.13
C ARG A 18 -4.34 -3.89 3.09
N VAL A 19 -3.17 -3.58 2.54
CA VAL A 19 -2.74 -2.19 2.33
C VAL A 19 -3.67 -1.48 1.32
N GLY A 20 -4.10 -2.18 0.28
CA GLY A 20 -5.13 -1.70 -0.66
C GLY A 20 -6.46 -1.39 0.04
N ASP A 21 -6.95 -2.33 0.86
CA ASP A 21 -8.20 -2.17 1.61
C ASP A 21 -8.14 -0.96 2.56
N VAL A 22 -7.05 -0.83 3.32
CA VAL A 22 -6.83 0.29 4.25
C VAL A 22 -6.77 1.63 3.51
N ARG A 23 -6.17 1.67 2.31
CA ARG A 23 -6.14 2.87 1.47
C ARG A 23 -7.56 3.27 1.04
N GLU A 24 -8.41 2.32 0.67
CA GLU A 24 -9.80 2.58 0.28
C GLU A 24 -10.64 3.06 1.47
N GLU A 25 -10.47 2.45 2.64
CA GLU A 25 -11.11 2.88 3.88
C GLU A 25 -10.73 4.33 4.24
N ILE A 26 -9.43 4.64 4.19
CA ILE A 26 -8.93 6.00 4.42
C ILE A 26 -9.52 6.97 3.39
N ALA A 27 -9.55 6.63 2.11
CA ALA A 27 -10.16 7.49 1.09
C ALA A 27 -11.64 7.79 1.39
N GLY A 28 -12.39 6.80 1.87
CA GLY A 28 -13.78 6.97 2.32
C GLY A 28 -13.90 7.90 3.53
N LEU A 29 -13.08 7.70 4.57
CA LEU A 29 -13.04 8.56 5.76
C LEU A 29 -12.69 10.01 5.39
N LEU A 30 -11.75 10.19 4.45
CA LEU A 30 -11.36 11.50 3.96
C LEU A 30 -12.51 12.22 3.23
N GLY A 31 -13.26 11.49 2.41
CA GLY A 31 -14.46 12.00 1.73
C GLY A 31 -15.57 12.40 2.71
N ASN A 32 -15.83 11.56 3.71
CA ASN A 32 -16.83 11.84 4.74
C ASN A 32 -16.50 13.11 5.53
N LEU A 33 -15.26 13.25 5.98
CA LEU A 33 -14.84 14.44 6.71
C LEU A 33 -14.98 15.69 5.84
N ARG A 34 -14.60 15.62 4.56
CA ARG A 34 -14.78 16.75 3.63
C ARG A 34 -16.24 17.16 3.50
N SER A 35 -17.15 16.18 3.42
CA SER A 35 -18.58 16.45 3.33
C SER A 35 -19.14 17.11 4.61
N GLU A 36 -18.70 16.67 5.78
CA GLU A 36 -19.09 17.26 7.07
C GLU A 36 -18.58 18.71 7.20
N VAL A 37 -17.35 18.92 6.77
CA VAL A 37 -16.68 20.22 6.75
C VAL A 37 -17.35 21.18 5.77
N ASP A 38 -17.73 20.75 4.57
CA ASP A 38 -18.52 21.56 3.63
C ASP A 38 -19.93 21.88 4.16
N GLY A 39 -20.54 20.98 4.93
CA GLY A 39 -21.87 21.18 5.53
C GLY A 39 -21.92 22.33 6.55
N ILE A 40 -20.83 22.57 7.28
CA ILE A 40 -20.74 23.66 8.27
C ILE A 40 -20.21 24.98 7.70
N ARG A 41 -19.76 24.98 6.43
CA ARG A 41 -19.14 26.13 5.76
C ARG A 41 -20.04 27.35 5.70
N GLY A 42 -21.36 27.16 5.59
CA GLY A 42 -22.34 28.25 5.60
C GLY A 42 -22.44 29.00 6.94
N ALA A 43 -21.95 28.41 8.04
CA ALA A 43 -21.96 29.03 9.36
C ALA A 43 -20.71 29.88 9.66
N TRP A 44 -19.67 29.82 8.81
CA TRP A 44 -18.36 30.42 9.08
C TRP A 44 -18.12 31.60 8.14
N GLU A 45 -18.75 32.75 8.40
CA GLU A 45 -18.46 34.00 7.69
C GLU A 45 -17.26 34.74 8.30
N GLY A 46 -16.51 35.48 7.47
CA GLY A 46 -15.40 36.32 7.93
C GLY A 46 -14.07 35.59 8.14
N SER A 47 -13.34 35.91 9.22
CA SER A 47 -12.00 35.35 9.52
C SER A 47 -11.99 33.83 9.72
N ALA A 48 -13.12 33.23 10.11
CA ALA A 48 -13.28 31.78 10.22
C ALA A 48 -13.17 31.07 8.86
N ALA A 49 -13.60 31.71 7.76
CA ALA A 49 -13.49 31.14 6.42
C ALA A 49 -12.03 30.96 5.97
N ILE A 50 -11.13 31.85 6.39
CA ILE A 50 -9.70 31.77 6.06
C ILE A 50 -9.03 30.60 6.81
N ALA A 51 -9.31 30.47 8.11
CA ALA A 51 -8.80 29.36 8.92
C ALA A 51 -9.30 28.00 8.38
N PHE A 52 -10.57 27.95 7.95
CA PHE A 52 -11.15 26.79 7.28
C PHE A 52 -10.43 26.45 5.97
N HIS A 53 -10.19 27.45 5.11
CA HIS A 53 -9.49 27.21 3.84
C HIS A 53 -8.09 26.64 4.07
N SER A 54 -7.35 27.19 5.04
CA SER A 54 -6.03 26.69 5.41
C SER A 54 -6.07 25.28 6.00
N LEU A 55 -7.10 24.96 6.79
CA LEU A 55 -7.33 23.60 7.29
C LEU A 55 -7.56 22.62 6.12
N MET A 56 -8.40 23.01 5.15
CA MET A 56 -8.70 22.19 3.98
C MET A 56 -7.47 21.94 3.10
N GLU A 57 -6.61 22.93 2.87
CA GLU A 57 -5.35 22.73 2.15
C GLU A 57 -4.41 21.76 2.88
N ARG A 58 -4.23 21.95 4.19
CA ARG A 58 -3.38 21.06 5.01
C ARG A 58 -3.93 19.64 5.04
N TRP A 59 -5.25 19.52 5.08
CA TRP A 59 -5.96 18.25 5.02
C TRP A 59 -5.71 17.54 3.69
N ASP A 60 -5.99 18.19 2.56
CA ASP A 60 -5.79 17.63 1.22
C ASP A 60 -4.32 17.21 1.03
N GLY A 61 -3.37 18.00 1.53
CA GLY A 61 -1.95 17.63 1.52
C GLY A 61 -1.61 16.41 2.39
N SER A 62 -2.22 16.28 3.56
CA SER A 62 -1.99 15.15 4.48
C SER A 62 -2.64 13.87 3.95
N ALA A 63 -3.85 13.98 3.42
CA ALA A 63 -4.57 12.91 2.73
C ALA A 63 -3.76 12.34 1.57
N LYS A 64 -3.21 13.22 0.71
CA LYS A 64 -2.37 12.81 -0.40
C LYS A 64 -1.11 12.09 0.08
N LYS A 65 -0.39 12.64 1.06
CA LYS A 65 0.80 11.99 1.62
C LYS A 65 0.53 10.60 2.17
N LEU A 66 -0.61 10.43 2.87
CA LEU A 66 -1.02 9.15 3.40
C LEU A 66 -1.33 8.14 2.29
N ASN A 67 -2.05 8.56 1.26
CA ASN A 67 -2.36 7.71 0.11
C ASN A 67 -1.08 7.29 -0.64
N ASP A 68 -0.21 8.25 -0.95
CA ASP A 68 1.06 8.01 -1.63
C ASP A 68 1.95 7.04 -0.82
N ALA A 69 1.99 7.18 0.52
CA ALA A 69 2.74 6.28 1.39
C ALA A 69 2.18 4.85 1.38
N LEU A 70 0.86 4.69 1.44
CA LEU A 70 0.21 3.37 1.38
C LEU A 70 0.43 2.70 0.02
N GLN A 71 0.34 3.46 -1.07
CA GLN A 71 0.66 2.97 -2.40
C GLN A 71 2.11 2.48 -2.49
N ALA A 72 3.07 3.29 -2.01
CA ALA A 72 4.48 2.92 -2.01
C ALA A 72 4.75 1.65 -1.19
N ILE A 73 4.09 1.49 -0.04
CA ILE A 73 4.17 0.26 0.77
C ILE A 73 3.65 -0.94 -0.03
N GLY A 74 2.48 -0.81 -0.66
CA GLY A 74 1.88 -1.89 -1.45
C GLY A 74 2.75 -2.31 -2.64
N GLU A 75 3.32 -1.33 -3.36
CA GLU A 75 4.26 -1.55 -4.46
C GLU A 75 5.55 -2.21 -3.98
N ASN A 76 6.10 -1.78 -2.85
CA ASN A 76 7.31 -2.38 -2.27
C ASN A 76 7.09 -3.86 -1.90
N ILE A 77 5.97 -4.17 -1.25
CA ILE A 77 5.60 -5.54 -0.90
C ILE A 77 5.46 -6.41 -2.15
N LYS A 78 4.77 -5.90 -3.18
CA LYS A 78 4.58 -6.62 -4.45
C LYS A 78 5.92 -6.87 -5.16
N SER A 79 6.79 -5.85 -5.22
CA SER A 79 8.13 -5.96 -5.80
C SER A 79 8.98 -7.03 -5.09
N ASN A 80 8.94 -7.03 -3.75
CA ASN A 80 9.66 -8.03 -2.95
C ASN A 80 9.10 -9.45 -3.20
N SER A 81 7.77 -9.60 -3.33
CA SER A 81 7.14 -10.87 -3.65
C SER A 81 7.63 -11.45 -4.99
N VAL A 82 7.69 -10.62 -6.04
CA VAL A 82 8.19 -11.02 -7.37
C VAL A 82 9.67 -11.41 -7.31
N THR A 83 10.47 -10.65 -6.57
CA THR A 83 11.90 -10.91 -6.39
C THR A 83 12.13 -12.26 -5.69
N PHE A 84 11.34 -12.55 -4.64
CA PHE A 84 11.38 -13.83 -3.93
C PHE A 84 11.01 -15.01 -4.85
N ASP A 85 9.94 -14.88 -5.64
CA ASP A 85 9.52 -15.94 -6.57
C ASP A 85 10.57 -16.21 -7.67
N THR A 86 11.14 -15.15 -8.24
CA THR A 86 12.20 -15.27 -9.26
C THR A 86 13.43 -15.97 -8.68
N THR A 87 13.87 -15.57 -7.49
CA THR A 87 15.02 -16.19 -6.81
C THR A 87 14.79 -17.69 -6.55
N GLN A 88 13.55 -18.09 -6.25
CA GLN A 88 13.18 -19.49 -6.06
C GLN A 88 13.28 -20.30 -7.37
N GLN A 89 12.81 -19.73 -8.48
CA GLN A 89 12.90 -20.37 -9.79
C GLN A 89 14.37 -20.57 -10.19
N ASP A 90 15.22 -19.57 -9.97
CA ASP A 90 16.66 -19.63 -10.26
C ASP A 90 17.37 -20.69 -9.41
N HIS A 91 17.10 -20.74 -8.09
CA HIS A 91 17.65 -21.77 -7.21
C HIS A 91 17.22 -23.18 -7.62
N THR A 92 15.95 -23.36 -7.98
CA THR A 92 15.42 -24.66 -8.42
C THR A 92 16.05 -25.09 -9.74
N ALA A 93 16.18 -24.18 -10.70
CA ALA A 93 16.85 -24.43 -11.97
C ALA A 93 18.33 -24.80 -11.77
N SER A 94 19.04 -24.07 -10.90
CA SER A 94 20.43 -24.37 -10.54
C SER A 94 20.58 -25.76 -9.94
N LEU A 95 19.73 -26.14 -8.98
CA LEU A 95 19.74 -27.48 -8.39
C LEU A 95 19.47 -28.58 -9.42
N ASN A 96 18.51 -28.37 -10.32
CA ASN A 96 18.21 -29.32 -11.40
C ASN A 96 19.39 -29.47 -12.37
N ASN A 97 20.08 -28.38 -12.69
CA ASN A 97 21.27 -28.42 -13.53
C ASN A 97 22.42 -29.17 -12.84
N VAL A 98 22.64 -28.94 -11.55
CA VAL A 98 23.65 -29.66 -10.76
C VAL A 98 23.29 -31.15 -10.68
N ALA A 99 22.04 -31.50 -10.37
CA ALA A 99 21.58 -32.88 -10.33
C ALA A 99 21.76 -33.59 -11.69
N GLY A 100 21.36 -32.94 -12.79
CA GLY A 100 21.57 -33.47 -14.14
C GLY A 100 23.05 -33.64 -14.50
N SER A 101 23.94 -32.78 -13.99
CA SER A 101 25.39 -32.89 -14.20
C SER A 101 26.04 -33.99 -13.35
N LEU A 102 25.47 -34.33 -12.20
CA LEU A 102 25.98 -35.36 -11.30
C LEU A 102 25.54 -36.77 -11.71
N ASN A 103 24.51 -36.90 -12.57
CA ASN A 103 24.05 -38.15 -13.17
C ASN A 103 24.03 -39.34 -12.18
N ILE A 104 23.43 -39.10 -11.01
CA ILE A 104 22.89 -40.08 -10.07
C ILE A 104 21.38 -40.02 -10.18
#